data_AF-A0A939U4S9-F1
#
_entry.id   AF-A0A939U4S9-F1
#
_cell.length_a   1.000
_cell.length_b   1.000
_cell.length_c   1.000
_cell.angle_alpha   90.00
_cell.angle_beta   90.00
_cell.angle_gamma   90.00
#
_symmetry.space_group_name_H-M   'P 1'
#
loop_
_entity.id
_entity.type
_entity.pdbx_description
1 polymer ?
#
loop_
_entity_poly.entity_id
_entity_poly.type
_entity_poly.pdbx_seq_one_letter_code
_entity_poly.pdbx_strand_id
1 'polypeptide(L)'
;MMRKTSLNGTVRYTLLNVAYFAAFCTVHAYAAVYLISKGFSNTEVGVLLAVANIVSAILQPVIAGIIDKPGYLTNRRFIIIAVMIIMTGSAILMFAPGNKAVIFFIYALIYMIQFAYQPVMTALCFEYQKAGYSIMYGLARG
;
A
#
# COMPACT_ATOMS: atom_id res chain seq x y z
N MET A 1 3.95 21.28 -27.34
CA MET A 1 3.26 20.53 -26.26
C MET A 1 3.53 21.25 -24.94
N MET A 2 2.54 21.97 -24.39
CA MET A 2 2.74 22.79 -23.18
C MET A 2 2.97 21.88 -21.96
N ARG A 3 4.19 21.90 -21.40
CA ARG A 3 4.54 21.26 -20.12
C ARG A 3 3.66 21.89 -19.03
N LYS A 4 2.68 21.15 -18.50
CA LYS A 4 1.95 21.61 -17.31
C LYS A 4 2.96 21.75 -16.17
N THR A 5 2.86 22.84 -15.40
CA THR A 5 3.86 23.29 -14.42
C THR A 5 4.37 22.13 -13.55
N SER A 6 5.66 21.82 -13.67
CA SER A 6 6.35 20.67 -13.06
C SER A 6 6.19 20.58 -11.53
N LEU A 7 6.10 21.75 -10.89
CA LEU A 7 6.02 21.86 -9.43
C LEU A 7 4.72 21.26 -8.87
N ASN A 8 3.58 21.50 -9.52
CA ASN A 8 2.28 21.00 -9.04
C ASN A 8 2.18 19.47 -9.15
N GLY A 9 2.74 18.88 -10.22
CA GLY A 9 2.78 17.42 -10.39
C GLY A 9 3.71 16.74 -9.39
N THR A 10 4.92 17.31 -9.19
CA THR A 10 5.89 16.78 -8.23
C THR A 10 5.36 16.86 -6.81
N VAL A 11 4.82 18.00 -6.37
CA VAL A 11 4.24 18.16 -5.02
C VAL A 11 3.13 17.14 -4.75
N ARG A 12 2.21 16.94 -5.70
CA ARG A 12 1.14 15.94 -5.55
C ARG A 12 1.68 14.52 -5.40
N TYR A 13 2.67 14.15 -6.21
CA TYR A 13 3.29 12.83 -6.13
C TYR A 13 4.11 12.65 -4.84
N THR A 14 4.81 13.68 -4.39
CA THR A 14 5.51 13.69 -3.09
C THR A 14 4.52 13.51 -1.95
N LEU A 15 3.40 14.24 -1.92
CA LEU A 15 2.38 14.09 -0.88
C LEU A 15 1.80 12.68 -0.82
N LEU A 16 1.56 12.04 -1.98
CA LEU A 16 1.13 10.64 -2.03
C LEU A 16 2.20 9.70 -1.44
N ASN A 17 3.48 9.92 -1.74
CA ASN A 17 4.57 9.10 -1.19
C ASN A 17 4.71 9.30 0.32
N VAL A 18 4.67 10.54 0.80
CA VAL A 18 4.73 10.84 2.24
C VAL A 18 3.57 10.19 2.99
N ALA A 19 2.34 10.31 2.48
CA ALA A 19 1.17 9.67 3.09
C ALA A 19 1.29 8.13 3.10
N TYR A 20 1.75 7.55 1.99
CA TYR A 20 2.00 6.11 1.89
C TYR A 20 3.05 5.64 2.90
N PHE A 21 4.22 6.28 2.95
CA PHE A 21 5.30 5.91 3.86
C PHE A 21 4.94 6.13 5.33
N ALA A 22 4.21 7.21 5.65
CA ALA A 22 3.70 7.43 7.00
C ALA A 22 2.80 6.28 7.44
N ALA A 23 1.80 5.91 6.63
CA ALA A 23 0.90 4.80 6.92
C ALA A 23 1.65 3.45 7.01
N PHE A 24 2.59 3.23 6.10
CA PHE A 24 3.43 2.03 6.09
C PHE A 24 4.23 1.90 7.38
N CYS A 25 4.95 2.96 7.77
CA CYS A 25 5.75 2.97 8.99
C CYS A 25 4.88 2.77 10.24
N THR A 26 3.70 3.38 10.31
CA THR A 26 2.78 3.18 11.44
C THR A 26 2.35 1.72 11.57
N VAL A 27 1.90 1.09 10.48
CA VAL A 27 1.47 -0.31 10.54
C VAL A 27 2.67 -1.22 10.83
N HIS A 28 3.80 -1.00 10.18
CA HIS A 28 4.99 -1.82 10.35
C HIS A 28 5.58 -1.74 11.77
N ALA A 29 5.77 -0.53 12.31
CA ALA A 29 6.37 -0.32 13.63
C ALA A 29 5.51 -0.87 14.77
N TYR A 30 4.19 -0.80 14.65
CA TYR A 30 3.26 -1.28 15.68
C TYR A 30 2.79 -2.72 15.49
N ALA A 31 3.23 -3.42 14.42
CA ALA A 31 2.76 -4.77 14.10
C ALA A 31 2.95 -5.76 15.24
N ALA A 32 4.18 -5.88 15.75
CA ALA A 32 4.49 -6.81 16.83
C ALA A 32 3.73 -6.47 18.11
N VAL A 33 3.75 -5.19 18.52
CA VAL A 33 3.06 -4.72 19.73
C VAL A 33 1.57 -5.01 19.67
N TYR A 34 0.93 -4.70 18.54
CA TYR A 34 -0.50 -4.93 18.35
C TYR A 34 -0.85 -6.42 18.37
N LEU A 35 -0.15 -7.25 17.59
CA LEU A 35 -0.46 -8.68 17.50
C LEU A 35 -0.20 -9.40 18.84
N ILE A 36 0.89 -9.08 19.52
CA ILE A 36 1.19 -9.65 20.85
C ILE A 36 0.11 -9.24 21.87
N SER A 37 -0.36 -7.98 21.83
CA SER A 37 -1.47 -7.53 22.69
C SER A 37 -2.78 -8.30 22.44
N LYS A 38 -2.94 -8.87 21.25
CA LYS A 38 -4.06 -9.74 20.87
C LYS A 38 -3.80 -11.23 21.12
N GLY A 39 -2.72 -11.54 21.85
CA GLY A 39 -2.40 -12.89 22.31
C GLY A 39 -1.55 -13.72 21.34
N PHE A 40 -1.01 -13.14 20.28
CA PHE A 40 -0.07 -13.83 19.40
C PHE A 40 1.31 -13.96 20.06
N SER A 41 1.98 -15.09 19.81
CA SER A 41 3.40 -15.28 20.13
C SER A 41 4.30 -14.57 19.11
N ASN A 42 5.54 -14.28 19.51
CA ASN A 42 6.54 -13.68 18.60
C ASN A 42 6.74 -14.51 17.32
N THR A 43 6.69 -15.84 17.43
CA THR A 43 6.79 -16.74 16.28
C THR A 43 5.60 -16.59 15.33
N GLU A 44 4.37 -16.53 15.85
CA GLU A 44 3.18 -16.33 15.00
C GLU A 44 3.20 -14.96 14.31
N VAL A 45 3.71 -13.91 14.97
CA VAL A 45 3.92 -12.60 14.34
C VAL A 45 4.91 -12.70 13.19
N GLY A 46 6.06 -13.35 13.41
CA GLY A 46 7.06 -13.56 12.37
C GLY A 46 6.49 -14.33 11.17
N VAL A 47 5.73 -15.39 11.42
CA VAL A 47 5.05 -16.17 10.38
C VAL A 47 4.05 -15.32 9.62
N LEU A 48 3.22 -14.52 10.31
CA LEU A 48 2.25 -13.62 9.67
C LEU A 48 2.95 -12.69 8.68
N LEU A 49 3.99 -11.99 9.14
CA LEU A 49 4.72 -11.02 8.33
C LEU A 49 5.43 -11.69 7.15
N ALA A 50 6.02 -12.87 7.36
CA ALA A 50 6.68 -13.63 6.30
C ALA A 50 5.68 -14.06 5.21
N VAL A 51 4.54 -14.65 5.61
CA VAL A 51 3.49 -15.09 4.68
C VAL A 51 2.94 -13.89 3.91
N ALA A 52 2.62 -12.79 4.59
CA ALA A 52 2.09 -11.58 3.94
C ALA A 52 3.06 -11.02 2.89
N ASN A 53 4.37 -11.00 3.18
CA ASN A 53 5.39 -10.55 2.24
C ASN A 53 5.55 -11.48 1.04
N ILE A 54 5.62 -12.80 1.26
CA ILE A 54 5.77 -13.78 0.18
C ILE A 54 4.55 -13.72 -0.76
N VAL A 55 3.35 -13.70 -0.20
CA VAL A 55 2.11 -13.60 -0.98
C VAL A 55 2.06 -12.27 -1.74
N SER A 56 2.46 -11.16 -1.10
CA SER A 56 2.57 -9.86 -1.78
C SER A 56 3.53 -9.93 -2.97
N ALA A 57 4.73 -10.48 -2.79
CA ALA A 57 5.73 -10.57 -3.86
C ALA A 57 5.21 -11.35 -5.08
N ILE A 58 4.44 -12.41 -4.85
CA ILE A 58 3.82 -13.21 -5.93
C ILE A 58 2.67 -12.45 -6.60
N LEU A 59 1.85 -11.72 -5.83
CA LEU A 59 0.68 -11.01 -6.36
C LEU A 59 1.01 -9.68 -7.04
N GLN A 60 2.12 -9.04 -6.69
CA GLN A 60 2.59 -7.80 -7.31
C GLN A 60 2.58 -7.84 -8.85
N PRO A 61 3.20 -8.82 -9.54
CA PRO A 61 3.16 -8.89 -11.00
C PRO A 61 1.75 -9.17 -11.55
N VAL A 62 0.92 -9.91 -10.82
CA VAL A 62 -0.47 -10.18 -11.22
C VAL A 62 -1.29 -8.89 -11.21
N ILE A 63 -1.19 -8.12 -10.12
CA ILE A 63 -1.86 -6.83 -9.96
C ILE A 63 -1.37 -5.86 -11.05
N ALA A 64 -0.06 -5.76 -11.26
CA ALA A 64 0.51 -4.91 -12.31
C ALA A 64 -0.02 -5.30 -13.70
N GLY A 65 -0.03 -6.60 -14.04
CA GLY A 65 -0.53 -7.09 -15.32
C GLY A 65 -2.05 -6.89 -15.53
N ILE A 66 -2.83 -6.72 -14.47
CA ILE A 66 -4.25 -6.34 -14.56
C ILE A 66 -4.39 -4.82 -14.77
N ILE A 67 -3.61 -4.02 -14.04
CA ILE A 67 -3.65 -2.55 -14.12
C ILE A 67 -3.14 -2.04 -15.48
N ASP A 68 -2.13 -2.70 -16.06
CA ASP A 68 -1.53 -2.30 -17.33
C ASP A 68 -2.46 -2.54 -18.52
N LYS A 69 -3.49 -3.38 -18.37
CA LYS A 69 -4.48 -3.64 -19.43
C LYS A 69 -5.53 -2.54 -19.46
N PRO A 70 -5.98 -2.10 -20.65
CA PRO A 70 -7.09 -1.17 -20.76
C PRO A 70 -8.34 -1.81 -20.12
N GLY A 71 -8.84 -1.20 -19.06
CA GLY A 71 -9.92 -1.79 -18.27
C GLY A 71 -10.38 -0.91 -17.11
N TYR A 72 -11.22 -1.49 -16.26
CA TYR A 72 -11.79 -0.78 -15.11
C TYR A 72 -10.74 -0.50 -14.02
N LEU A 73 -9.76 -1.38 -13.82
CA LEU A 73 -8.77 -1.21 -12.76
C LEU A 73 -7.59 -0.35 -13.24
N THR A 74 -7.57 0.92 -12.88
CA THR A 74 -6.45 1.85 -13.15
C THR A 74 -5.57 2.00 -11.91
N ASN A 75 -4.33 2.52 -12.07
CA ASN A 75 -3.44 2.82 -10.94
C ASN A 75 -4.14 3.62 -9.84
N ARG A 76 -4.88 4.67 -10.23
CA ARG A 76 -5.67 5.50 -9.29
C ARG A 76 -6.77 4.71 -8.58
N ARG A 77 -7.52 3.85 -9.29
CA ARG A 77 -8.60 3.05 -8.69
C ARG A 77 -8.04 1.99 -7.76
N PHE A 78 -6.93 1.35 -8.12
CA PHE A 78 -6.23 0.43 -7.23
C PHE A 78 -5.85 1.11 -5.91
N ILE A 79 -5.24 2.30 -5.99
CA ILE A 79 -4.87 3.09 -4.80
C ILE A 79 -6.08 3.35 -3.91
N ILE A 80 -7.19 3.81 -4.48
CA ILE A 80 -8.41 4.10 -3.71
C ILE A 80 -8.96 2.82 -3.06
N ILE A 81 -9.03 1.72 -3.81
CA ILE A 81 -9.52 0.43 -3.29
C ILE A 81 -8.60 -0.06 -2.17
N ALA A 82 -7.28 0.02 -2.34
CA ALA A 82 -6.30 -0.35 -1.33
C ALA A 82 -6.48 0.45 -0.03
N VAL A 83 -6.62 1.77 -0.13
CA VAL A 83 -6.87 2.65 1.02
C VAL A 83 -8.19 2.29 1.70
N MET A 84 -9.26 2.06 0.94
CA MET A 84 -10.55 1.65 1.48
C MET A 84 -10.45 0.32 2.24
N ILE A 85 -9.77 -0.68 1.68
CA ILE A 85 -9.58 -1.98 2.34
C ILE A 85 -8.75 -1.81 3.62
N ILE A 86 -7.69 -1.00 3.60
CA ILE A 86 -6.86 -0.75 4.79
C ILE A 86 -7.69 -0.07 5.89
N MET A 87 -8.48 0.94 5.54
CA MET A 87 -9.35 1.64 6.49
C MET A 87 -10.43 0.72 7.07
N THR A 88 -11.16 0.00 6.23
CA THR A 88 -12.20 -0.93 6.67
C THR A 88 -11.62 -2.07 7.49
N GLY A 89 -10.48 -2.64 7.07
CA GLY A 89 -9.76 -3.67 7.84
C GLY A 89 -9.31 -3.16 9.20
N SER A 90 -8.77 -1.95 9.27
CA SER A 90 -8.38 -1.30 10.54
C SER A 90 -9.58 -1.07 11.46
N ALA A 91 -10.72 -0.63 10.91
CA ALA A 91 -11.95 -0.46 11.67
C ALA A 91 -12.46 -1.81 12.20
N ILE A 92 -12.46 -2.87 11.38
CA ILE A 92 -12.84 -4.21 11.83
C ILE A 92 -11.92 -4.67 12.96
N LEU A 93 -10.59 -4.50 12.82
CA LEU A 93 -9.62 -4.86 13.86
C LEU A 93 -9.84 -4.10 15.18
N MET A 94 -10.33 -2.86 15.12
CA MET A 94 -10.67 -2.07 16.31
C MET A 94 -11.84 -2.68 17.09
N PHE A 95 -12.84 -3.23 16.41
CA PHE A 95 -14.05 -3.82 17.02
C PHE A 95 -14.05 -5.36 17.05
N ALA A 96 -13.00 -6.00 16.53
CA ALA A 96 -12.96 -7.44 16.40
C ALA A 96 -12.97 -8.11 17.79
N PRO A 97 -13.85 -9.10 18.02
CA PRO A 97 -13.71 -9.99 19.18
C PRO A 97 -12.33 -10.67 19.09
N GLY A 98 -11.75 -11.08 20.23
CA GLY A 98 -10.38 -11.62 20.34
C GLY A 98 -10.06 -12.91 19.57
N ASN A 99 -10.80 -13.22 18.50
CA ASN A 99 -10.53 -14.29 17.56
C ASN A 99 -9.24 -14.01 16.78
N LYS A 100 -8.19 -14.73 17.14
CA LYS A 100 -6.86 -14.66 16.50
C LYS A 100 -6.92 -14.93 14.99
N ALA A 101 -7.75 -15.83 14.50
CA ALA A 101 -7.80 -16.14 13.07
C ALA A 101 -8.26 -14.93 12.25
N VAL A 102 -9.30 -14.23 12.70
CA VAL A 102 -9.81 -13.01 12.03
C VAL A 102 -8.74 -11.92 12.02
N ILE A 103 -8.06 -11.72 13.16
CA ILE A 103 -6.98 -10.74 13.29
C ILE A 103 -5.83 -11.09 12.33
N PHE A 104 -5.44 -12.36 12.25
CA PHE A 104 -4.38 -12.83 11.37
C PHE A 104 -4.69 -12.50 9.91
N PHE A 105 -5.86 -12.90 9.40
CA PHE A 105 -6.21 -12.71 8.00
C PHE A 105 -6.32 -11.23 7.62
N ILE A 106 -6.99 -10.42 8.44
CA ILE A 106 -7.16 -9.00 8.14
C ILE A 106 -5.82 -8.27 8.21
N TYR A 107 -5.01 -8.55 9.24
CA TYR A 107 -3.71 -7.90 9.37
C TYR A 107 -2.75 -8.31 8.25
N ALA A 108 -2.72 -9.60 7.88
CA ALA A 108 -1.94 -10.08 6.74
C ALA A 108 -2.38 -9.43 5.42
N LEU A 109 -3.69 -9.25 5.22
CA LEU A 109 -4.23 -8.57 4.04
C LEU A 109 -3.81 -7.11 3.97
N ILE A 110 -3.94 -6.36 5.08
CA ILE A 110 -3.49 -4.96 5.17
C ILE A 110 -2.01 -4.87 4.81
N TYR A 111 -1.20 -5.72 5.44
CA TYR A 111 0.24 -5.72 5.29
C TYR A 111 0.68 -6.07 3.86
N MET A 112 0.06 -7.09 3.25
CA MET A 112 0.28 -7.47 1.86
C MET A 112 -0.07 -6.35 0.88
N ILE A 113 -1.22 -5.68 1.05
CA ILE A 113 -1.66 -4.59 0.17
C ILE A 113 -0.67 -3.42 0.22
N GLN A 114 -0.12 -3.11 1.40
CA GLN A 114 0.88 -2.05 1.51
C GLN A 114 2.11 -2.32 0.66
N PHE A 115 2.65 -3.54 0.67
CA PHE A 115 3.79 -3.88 -0.19
C PHE A 115 3.43 -3.88 -1.68
N ALA A 116 2.21 -4.27 -2.05
CA ALA A 116 1.73 -4.21 -3.43
C ALA A 116 1.55 -2.75 -3.95
N TYR A 117 1.44 -1.77 -3.05
CA TYR A 117 1.26 -0.37 -3.37
C TYR A 117 2.53 0.28 -3.95
N GLN A 118 3.71 -0.22 -3.56
CA GLN A 118 5.01 0.31 -3.99
C GLN A 118 5.21 0.32 -5.52
N PRO A 119 5.01 -0.79 -6.27
CA PRO A 119 5.11 -0.76 -7.73
C PRO A 119 4.06 0.12 -8.39
N VAL A 120 2.85 0.19 -7.82
CA VAL A 120 1.75 1.03 -8.34
C VAL A 120 2.07 2.52 -8.24
N MET A 121 2.73 2.95 -7.16
CA MET A 121 3.20 4.34 -7.03
C MET A 121 4.24 4.70 -8.09
N THR A 122 5.16 3.78 -8.40
CA THR A 122 6.11 3.97 -9.49
C THR A 122 5.40 4.04 -10.85
N ALA A 123 4.41 3.17 -11.11
CA ALA A 123 3.61 3.21 -12.33
C ALA A 123 2.82 4.52 -12.48
N LEU A 124 2.24 5.03 -11.39
CA LEU A 124 1.55 6.30 -11.35
C LEU A 124 2.47 7.48 -11.73
N CYS A 125 3.74 7.45 -11.32
CA CYS A 125 4.72 8.46 -11.76
C CYS A 125 4.86 8.48 -13.29
N PHE A 126 4.98 7.32 -13.92
CA PHE A 126 5.06 7.22 -15.38
C PHE A 126 3.77 7.70 -16.05
N GLU A 127 2.58 7.44 -15.47
CA GLU A 127 1.31 7.99 -15.98
C GLU A 127 1.29 9.52 -15.93
N TYR A 128 1.68 10.12 -14.81
CA TYR A 128 1.77 11.58 -14.71
C TYR A 128 2.76 12.18 -15.72
N GLN A 129 3.90 11.51 -15.93
CA GLN A 129 4.87 11.92 -16.94
C GLN A 129 4.30 11.84 -18.36
N LYS A 130 3.59 10.76 -18.71
CA LYS A 130 2.89 10.61 -19.99
C LYS A 130 1.79 11.68 -20.18
N ALA A 131 1.12 12.09 -19.09
CA ALA A 131 0.13 13.16 -19.10
C ALA A 131 0.72 14.59 -19.22
N GLY A 132 2.04 14.71 -19.38
CA GLY A 132 2.74 15.98 -19.60
C GLY A 132 3.20 16.69 -18.33
N TYR A 133 3.13 16.04 -17.16
CA TYR A 133 3.70 16.55 -15.91
C TYR A 133 5.16 16.12 -15.77
N SER A 134 6.06 17.07 -15.60
CA SER A 134 7.45 16.75 -15.26
C SER A 134 7.54 16.45 -13.76
N ILE A 135 7.64 15.18 -13.38
CA ILE A 135 7.86 14.75 -12.00
C ILE A 135 9.35 14.55 -11.73
N MET A 136 9.87 15.20 -10.69
CA MET A 136 11.21 14.91 -10.15
C MET A 136 11.15 13.67 -9.27
N TYR A 137 11.35 12.50 -9.86
CA TYR A 137 11.15 11.21 -9.18
C TYR A 137 12.04 11.04 -7.93
N GLY A 138 13.32 11.42 -7.99
CA GLY A 138 14.24 11.35 -6.85
C GLY A 138 13.76 12.21 -5.68
N LEU A 139 13.51 13.50 -5.93
CA LEU A 139 13.05 14.44 -4.91
C LEU A 139 11.70 14.03 -4.28
N ALA A 140 10.84 13.35 -5.01
CA ALA A 140 9.54 12.93 -4.50
C ALA A 140 9.57 11.69 -3.58
N ARG A 141 10.68 10.95 -3.54
CA ARG A 141 10.84 9.76 -2.70
C ARG A 141 11.76 9.97 -1.50
N GLY A 142 12.40 11.12 -1.38
CA GLY A 142 13.40 11.44 -0.35
C GLY A 142 14.79 11.58 -0.96
#